data_AF-A0A1Y5EQF6-F1
#
_entry.id   AF-A0A1Y5EQF6-F1
#
_cell.length_a   1.000
_cell.length_b   1.000
_cell.length_c   1.000
_cell.angle_alpha   90.00
_cell.angle_beta   90.00
_cell.angle_gamma   90.00
#
_symmetry.space_group_name_H-M   'P 1'
#
loop_
_entity.id
_entity.type
_entity.pdbx_description
1 polymer ?
#
loop_
_entity_poly.entity_id
_entity_poly.type
_entity_poly.pdbx_seq_one_letter_code
_entity_poly.pdbx_strand_id
1 'polypeptide(L)' 'MKSSELRQSFLKYFESKQHQVVDSSSLIPGNDPTLLFTNAGMVQFKDVFLGMDDRPYTRATSSQRCVRAG' A
#
# COMPACT_ATOMS: atom_id res chain seq x y z
N MET A 1 -1.50 5.31 23.61
CA MET A 1 -0.71 5.21 22.37
C MET A 1 -1.33 6.14 21.34
N LYS A 2 -0.54 7.04 20.74
CA LYS A 2 -1.00 7.96 19.68
C LYS A 2 -1.21 7.19 18.37
N SER A 3 -2.12 7.64 17.51
CA SER A 3 -2.35 6.98 16.20
C SER A 3 -1.09 6.91 15.34
N SER A 4 -0.17 7.87 15.49
CA SER A 4 1.16 7.85 14.87
C SER A 4 2.04 6.69 15.37
N GLU A 5 2.01 6.41 16.68
CA GLU A 5 2.76 5.32 17.30
C GLU A 5 2.21 3.94 16.86
N LEU A 6 0.88 3.80 16.76
CA LEU A 6 0.24 2.59 16.23
C LEU A 6 0.65 2.33 14.78
N ARG A 7 0.59 3.37 13.93
CA ARG A 7 1.03 3.27 12.53
C ARG A 7 2.48 2.81 12.43
N GLN A 8 3.37 3.43 13.20
CA GLN A 8 4.78 3.07 13.20
C GLN A 8 5.00 1.64 13.69
N SER A 9 4.27 1.22 14.73
CA SER A 9 4.38 -0.12 15.30
C SER A 9 3.94 -1.20 14.31
N PHE A 10 2.86 -0.97 13.57
CA PHE A 10 2.40 -1.86 12.49
C PHE A 10 3.48 -2.04 11.40
N LEU A 11 4.02 -0.92 10.89
CA LEU A 11 5.04 -0.97 9.84
C LEU A 11 6.31 -1.67 10.33
N LYS A 12 6.80 -1.32 11.52
CA LYS A 12 7.99 -1.96 12.13
C LYS A 12 7.80 -3.45 12.39
N TYR A 13 6.61 -3.87 12.78
CA TYR A 13 6.32 -5.30 12.98
C TYR A 13 6.52 -6.08 11.68
N PHE A 14 5.93 -5.62 10.58
CA PHE A 14 6.06 -6.31 9.29
C PHE A 14 7.46 -6.18 8.66
N GLU A 15 8.11 -5.03 8.85
CA GLU A 15 9.53 -4.84 8.51
C GLU A 15 10.42 -5.86 9.23
N SER A 16 10.21 -6.10 10.53
CA SER A 16 10.92 -7.14 11.30
C SER A 16 10.66 -8.57 10.79
N LYS A 17 9.58 -8.76 10.03
CA LYS A 17 9.22 -9.99 9.32
C LYS A 17 9.62 -9.97 7.83
N GLN A 18 10.59 -9.12 7.47
CA GLN A 18 11.18 -8.99 6.13
C GLN A 18 10.18 -8.54 5.06
N HIS A 19 9.21 -7.70 5.39
CA HIS A 19 8.40 -6.98 4.40
C HIS A 19 9.07 -5.64 4.07
N GLN A 20 9.16 -5.31 2.79
CA GLN A 20 9.55 -3.97 2.36
C GLN A 20 8.50 -2.96 2.83
N VAL A 21 8.91 -1.93 3.58
CA VAL A 21 8.03 -0.78 3.84
C VAL A 21 7.90 0.02 2.56
N VAL A 22 6.67 0.18 2.07
CA VAL A 22 6.34 0.93 0.86
C VAL A 22 5.47 2.12 1.23
N ASP A 23 5.79 3.28 0.67
CA ASP A 23 5.06 4.51 0.91
C ASP A 23 3.61 4.43 0.44
N SER A 24 2.76 5.25 1.06
CA SER A 24 1.38 5.39 0.62
C SER A 24 1.31 6.09 -0.73
N SER A 25 0.68 5.44 -1.71
CA SER A 25 0.43 5.99 -3.04
C SER A 25 -0.54 7.17 -3.02
N SER A 26 -0.61 7.90 -4.14
CA SER A 26 -1.59 8.97 -4.37
C SER A 26 -3.03 8.50 -4.15
N LEU A 27 -3.91 9.45 -3.78
CA LEU A 27 -5.35 9.21 -3.78
C LEU A 27 -5.92 9.08 -5.20
N ILE A 28 -5.25 9.66 -6.19
CA ILE A 28 -5.60 9.56 -7.61
C ILE A 28 -4.74 8.46 -8.23
N PRO A 29 -5.32 7.33 -8.68
CA PRO A 29 -4.58 6.27 -9.34
C PRO A 29 -4.00 6.76 -10.67
N GLY A 30 -2.71 6.49 -10.93
CA GLY A 30 -2.05 6.94 -12.16
C GLY A 30 -2.39 6.11 -13.40
N ASN A 31 -2.59 4.79 -13.22
CA ASN A 31 -2.63 3.81 -14.31
C ASN A 31 -3.92 2.97 -14.34
N ASP A 32 -4.98 3.37 -13.63
CA ASP A 32 -6.23 2.62 -13.60
C ASP A 32 -7.44 3.53 -13.87
N PRO A 33 -7.95 3.58 -15.12
CA PRO A 33 -9.08 4.43 -15.47
C PRO A 33 -10.41 3.94 -14.86
N THR A 34 -10.44 2.75 -14.26
CA THR A 34 -11.64 2.18 -13.62
C THR A 34 -11.79 2.57 -12.16
N LEU A 35 -10.73 3.10 -11.53
CA LEU A 35 -10.74 3.51 -10.14
C LEU A 35 -10.81 5.02 -10.00
N LEU A 36 -11.84 5.51 -9.29
CA LEU A 36 -12.00 6.92 -8.99
C LEU A 36 -10.97 7.43 -7.96
N PHE A 37 -10.77 6.67 -6.88
CA PHE A 37 -9.77 6.96 -5.84
C PHE A 37 -9.11 5.67 -5.36
N THR A 38 -7.89 5.79 -4.82
CA THR A 38 -7.27 4.71 -4.06
C THR A 38 -8.11 4.41 -2.81
N ASN A 39 -8.80 3.26 -2.83
CA ASN A 39 -9.75 2.84 -1.78
C ASN A 39 -9.20 1.74 -0.85
N ALA A 40 -8.03 1.19 -1.19
CA ALA A 40 -7.35 0.12 -0.48
C ALA A 40 -5.83 0.17 -0.71
N GLY A 41 -5.06 -0.42 0.21
CA GLY A 41 -3.60 -0.51 0.11
C GLY A 41 -3.09 -1.38 -1.04
N MET A 42 -3.89 -2.34 -1.51
CA MET A 42 -3.50 -3.26 -2.59
C MET A 42 -3.47 -2.61 -3.99
N VAL A 43 -4.11 -1.45 -4.18
CA VAL A 43 -4.29 -0.83 -5.50
C VAL A 43 -2.96 -0.57 -6.20
N GLN A 44 -1.95 -0.06 -5.48
CA GLN A 44 -0.61 0.20 -6.04
C GLN A 44 0.22 -1.06 -6.35
N PHE A 45 -0.30 -2.23 -5.97
CA PHE A 45 0.31 -3.54 -6.20
C PHE A 45 -0.53 -4.41 -7.15
N LYS A 46 -1.60 -3.85 -7.76
CA LYS A 46 -2.51 -4.59 -8.64
C LYS A 46 -1.76 -5.34 -9.74
N ASP A 47 -0.89 -4.66 -10.46
CA ASP A 47 -0.13 -5.25 -11.57
C ASP A 47 0.88 -6.29 -11.08
N VAL A 48 1.42 -6.12 -9.87
CA VAL A 48 2.28 -7.13 -9.21
C VAL A 48 1.48 -8.39 -8.91
N PHE A 49 0.25 -8.27 -8.39
CA PHE A 49 -0.63 -9.42 -8.17
C PHE A 49 -1.07 -10.11 -9.46
N LEU A 50 -1.16 -9.37 -10.56
CA LEU A 50 -1.48 -9.90 -11.89
C LEU A 50 -0.26 -10.47 -12.63
N GLY A 51 0.95 -10.35 -12.08
CA GLY A 51 2.19 -10.80 -12.72
C GLY A 51 2.64 -9.93 -13.90
N MET A 52 2.18 -8.67 -13.95
CA MET A 52 2.49 -7.70 -15.00
C MET A 52 3.60 -6.71 -14.60
N ASP A 53 3.90 -6.59 -13.30
CA ASP A 53 4.95 -5.75 -12.74
C ASP A 53 5.79 -6.55 -11.74
N ASP A 54 7.11 -6.54 -11.91
CA ASP A 54 8.06 -7.23 -11.03
C ASP A 54 8.71 -6.24 -10.07
N ARG A 55 8.72 -6.60 -8.78
CA ARG A 55 9.37 -5.82 -7.72
C ARG A 55 10.60 -6.56 -7.21
N PRO A 56 11.65 -5.84 -6.75
CA PRO A 56 12.83 -6.47 -6.12
C PRO A 56 12.53 -7.10 -4.75
N TYR A 57 11.26 -7.14 -4.33
CA TYR A 57 10.79 -7.71 -3.07
C TYR A 57 9.55 -8.56 -3.33
N THR A 58 9.40 -9.64 -2.57
CA THR A 58 8.25 -10.55 -2.64
C THR A 58 7.23 -10.31 -1.52
N ARG A 59 7.53 -9.38 -0.60
CA ARG A 59 6.72 -9.05 0.58
C ARG A 59 6.76 -7.55 0.82
N ALA A 60 5.61 -6.93 1.04
CA ALA A 60 5.51 -5.49 1.29
C ALA A 60 4.51 -5.17 2.42
N THR A 61 4.68 -4.02 3.06
CA THR A 61 3.76 -3.46 4.04
C THR A 61 3.62 -1.96 3.80
N SER A 62 2.42 -1.40 4.02
CA SER A 62 2.15 0.03 3.85
C SER A 62 1.02 0.48 4.78
N SER A 63 0.94 1.79 5.00
CA SER A 63 -0.19 2.45 5.66
C SER A 63 -0.85 3.40 4.67
N GLN A 64 -1.69 2.86 3.80
CA GLN A 64 -2.30 3.61 2.69
C GLN A 64 -3.38 4.59 3.18
N ARG A 65 -3.32 5.85 2.71
CA ARG A 65 -4.45 6.78 2.78
C ARG A 65 -5.50 6.39 1.75
N CYS A 66 -6.75 6.22 2.19
CA CYS A 66 -7.85 5.72 1.36
C CYS A 66 -9.04 6.67 1.37
N VAL A 67 -9.74 6.77 0.24
CA VAL A 67 -11.06 7.40 0.14
C VAL A 67 -12.07 6.36 -0.33
N ARG A 68 -13.21 6.29 0.36
CA ARG A 68 -14.36 5.45 0.01
C ARG A 68 -15.61 6.32 -0.02
N ALA A 69 -15.82 6.96 -1.16
CA ALA A 69 -16.87 7.95 -1.37
C ALA A 69 -17.59 7.72 -2.71
N GLY A 70 -17.71 6.45 -3.12
CA GLY A 70 -18.31 5.97 -4.36
C GLY A 70 -18.44 4.45 -4.32
#